data_AF-A0A854XF43-F1
#
_entry.id   AF-A0A854XF43-F1
#
_cell.length_a   1.000
_cell.length_b   1.000
_cell.length_c   1.000
_cell.angle_alpha   90.00
_cell.angle_beta   90.00
_cell.angle_gamma   90.00
#
_symmetry.space_group_name_H-M   'P 1'
#
loop_
_entity.id
_entity.type
_entity.pdbx_description
1 polymer ?
#
loop_
_entity_poly.entity_id
_entity_poly.type
_entity_poly.pdbx_seq_one_letter_code
_entity_poly.pdbx_strand_id
1 'polypeptide(L)'
;MDYPKSVPSVGLVNGKFVNEDVVAGLPGSLIPATWGNSVTDELLNVVKSAGLEPSEADATQLLQAVQKLSQAGEDKHATDIGAANLYMANYVPPVTALKDGLALRFTAGNANTGASTFAPNGLMPKPLVNLASSALRPAEIVGGSVCSVVYSAALDSWVLVYAGGGSGASGRLLSVRTFTSSGTYVPTVGMKNVLVKVVGGGGGSAGIVGTTASQYSLAGGGASGSYAEAWLSAATVGASQIVTVGVGGAAGLIASDAGTGGTSSLGSLVSAPGGAGSTSLGYTSFPGTGLYVGGYPGQAAKGGNIVSMAGSAGSTGISINASTLAGHGANSPLGNGGVASSAQGAIAAPGSGFGSGAGGIANAPSQSGRPGASGAPGAVIIYEYA
;
A
#
# COMPACT_ATOMS: atom_id res chain seq x y z
N MET A 1 9.58 29.89 44.16
CA MET A 1 9.06 30.25 45.47
C MET A 1 9.63 29.30 46.51
N ASP A 2 10.18 29.86 47.57
CA ASP A 2 10.62 29.18 48.79
C ASP A 2 10.35 30.12 49.98
N TYR A 3 10.61 29.67 51.21
CA TYR A 3 10.57 30.54 52.38
C TYR A 3 11.48 31.77 52.19
N PRO A 4 11.08 32.95 52.73
CA PRO A 4 11.78 34.22 52.51
C PRO A 4 13.09 34.32 53.33
N LYS A 5 14.07 33.46 53.07
CA LYS A 5 15.34 33.37 53.80
C LYS A 5 16.23 34.59 53.58
N SER A 6 16.06 35.30 52.46
CA SER A 6 16.84 36.48 52.08
C SER A 6 16.28 37.79 52.65
N VAL A 7 15.04 37.79 53.18
CA VAL A 7 14.40 38.99 53.74
C VAL A 7 14.97 39.27 55.14
N PRO A 8 15.62 40.44 55.37
CA PRO A 8 16.16 40.77 56.68
C PRO A 8 15.06 40.83 57.75
N SER A 9 15.38 40.39 58.96
CA SER A 9 14.51 40.49 60.14
C SER A 9 13.15 39.78 60.00
N VAL A 10 13.01 38.83 59.08
CA VAL A 10 11.77 38.06 58.88
C VAL A 10 11.43 37.12 60.05
N GLY A 11 12.41 36.83 60.91
CA GLY A 11 12.24 36.02 62.12
C GLY A 11 12.03 34.53 61.85
N LEU A 12 12.67 33.96 60.82
CA LEU A 12 12.62 32.53 60.54
C LEU A 12 13.57 31.75 61.47
N VAL A 13 13.14 30.58 61.95
CA VAL A 13 13.99 29.62 62.65
C VAL A 13 13.98 28.31 61.86
N ASN A 14 15.17 27.75 61.58
CA ASN A 14 15.34 26.58 60.71
C ASN A 14 14.66 26.71 59.33
N GLY A 15 14.57 27.95 58.82
CA GLY A 15 13.94 28.24 57.53
C GLY A 15 12.40 28.21 57.54
N LYS A 16 11.76 28.25 58.72
CA LYS A 16 10.30 28.28 58.90
C LYS A 16 9.85 29.46 59.75
N PHE A 17 8.60 29.89 59.59
CA PHE A 17 8.02 30.92 60.44
C PHE A 17 7.81 30.38 61.85
N VAL A 18 8.06 31.21 62.87
CA VAL A 18 7.86 30.91 64.30
C VAL A 18 7.10 32.02 64.99
N ASN A 19 6.32 31.67 66.01
CA ASN A 19 5.63 32.66 66.82
C ASN A 19 6.60 33.29 67.82
N GLU A 20 6.27 34.48 68.32
CA GLU A 20 7.03 35.14 69.37
C GLU A 20 7.04 34.29 70.65
N ASP A 21 8.22 34.18 71.27
CA ASP A 21 8.38 33.60 72.60
C ASP A 21 8.68 34.71 73.59
N VAL A 22 7.63 35.21 74.22
CA VAL A 22 7.68 36.28 75.23
C VAL A 22 8.39 35.84 76.52
N VAL A 23 8.56 34.54 76.76
CA VAL A 23 9.19 33.99 77.97
C VAL A 23 10.71 33.87 77.78
N ALA A 24 11.15 33.44 76.58
CA ALA A 24 12.57 33.37 76.23
C ALA A 24 13.14 34.67 75.64
N GLY A 25 12.30 35.69 75.41
CA GLY A 25 12.70 36.96 74.81
C GLY A 25 13.09 36.84 73.33
N LEU A 26 12.52 35.86 72.61
CA LEU A 26 12.82 35.61 71.21
C LEU A 26 11.75 36.26 70.32
N PRO A 27 12.13 37.19 69.41
CA PRO A 27 11.19 37.82 68.51
C PRO A 27 10.61 36.80 67.51
N GLY A 28 9.29 36.88 67.31
CA GLY A 28 8.57 36.05 66.34
C GLY A 28 8.75 36.50 64.90
N SER A 29 8.27 35.67 63.97
CA SER A 29 8.16 36.02 62.56
C SER A 29 7.18 37.17 62.30
N LEU A 30 7.33 37.83 61.16
CA LEU A 30 6.46 38.93 60.71
C LEU A 30 4.99 38.52 60.48
N ILE A 31 4.74 37.21 60.31
CA ILE A 31 3.41 36.64 60.12
C ILE A 31 3.21 35.45 61.07
N PRO A 32 1.95 35.10 61.40
CA PRO A 32 1.67 33.94 62.27
C PRO A 32 2.26 32.65 61.70
N ALA A 33 3.00 31.91 62.52
CA ALA A 33 3.75 30.74 62.10
C ALA A 33 2.88 29.68 61.45
N THR A 34 1.72 29.39 62.04
CA THR A 34 0.79 28.38 61.54
C THR A 34 0.32 28.70 60.13
N TRP A 35 -0.11 29.93 59.89
CA TRP A 35 -0.62 30.35 58.58
C TRP A 35 0.50 30.42 57.54
N GLY A 36 1.61 31.11 57.88
CA GLY A 36 2.74 31.27 56.97
C GLY A 36 3.35 29.94 56.55
N ASN A 37 3.54 29.02 57.50
CA ASN A 37 4.08 27.70 57.17
C ASN A 37 3.12 26.88 56.31
N SER A 38 1.82 26.86 56.64
CA SER A 38 0.84 26.05 55.92
C SER A 38 0.73 26.46 54.45
N VAL A 39 0.63 27.76 54.17
CA VAL A 39 0.51 28.28 52.80
C VAL A 39 1.80 28.04 52.02
N THR A 40 2.97 28.35 52.61
CA THR A 40 4.25 28.14 51.92
C THR A 40 4.52 26.66 51.64
N ASP A 41 4.20 25.76 52.58
CA ASP A 41 4.36 24.33 52.37
C ASP A 41 3.40 23.75 51.33
N GLU A 42 2.14 24.18 51.31
CA GLU A 42 1.17 23.74 50.30
C GLU A 42 1.66 24.07 48.89
N LEU A 43 2.14 25.29 48.68
CA LEU A 43 2.62 25.71 47.37
C LEU A 43 3.98 25.08 47.02
N LEU A 44 4.88 24.89 48.00
CA LEU A 44 6.13 24.14 47.83
C LEU A 44 5.88 22.69 47.43
N ASN A 45 4.86 22.04 47.98
CA ASN A 45 4.49 20.68 47.61
C ASN A 45 4.08 20.60 46.14
N VAL A 46 3.35 21.59 45.61
CA VAL A 46 3.02 21.67 44.17
C VAL A 46 4.30 21.82 43.33
N VAL A 47 5.19 22.74 43.69
CA VAL A 47 6.45 22.97 42.97
C VAL A 47 7.34 21.72 42.95
N LYS A 48 7.50 21.06 44.11
CA LYS A 48 8.26 19.81 44.23
C LYS A 48 7.62 18.65 43.48
N SER A 49 6.29 18.54 43.47
CA SER A 49 5.57 17.50 42.71
C SER A 49 5.79 17.62 41.20
N ALA A 50 6.05 18.82 40.70
CA ALA A 50 6.44 19.07 39.32
C ALA A 50 7.94 18.79 39.05
N GLY A 51 8.70 18.32 40.05
CA GLY A 51 10.15 18.08 39.95
C GLY A 51 10.95 19.37 39.74
N LEU A 52 10.49 20.49 40.30
CA LEU A 52 11.21 21.76 40.31
C LEU A 52 11.85 21.97 41.68
N GLU A 53 13.10 22.44 41.69
CA GLU A 53 13.78 22.83 42.92
C GLU A 53 13.28 24.20 43.39
N PRO A 54 12.74 24.32 44.62
CA PRO A 54 12.26 25.59 45.15
C PRO A 54 13.35 26.68 45.18
N SER A 55 13.01 27.86 44.71
CA SER A 55 13.89 29.03 44.68
C SER A 55 13.16 30.28 45.18
N GLU A 56 13.70 30.94 46.19
CA GLU A 56 13.16 32.20 46.71
C GLU A 56 13.15 33.32 45.67
N ALA A 57 14.10 33.28 44.72
CA ALA A 57 14.26 34.30 43.68
C ALA A 57 13.27 34.19 42.51
N ASP A 58 12.50 33.10 42.41
CA ASP A 58 11.59 32.85 41.30
C ASP A 58 10.11 32.83 41.75
N ALA A 59 9.40 33.93 41.46
CA ALA A 59 7.98 34.07 41.77
C ALA A 59 7.05 33.35 40.77
N THR A 60 7.59 32.71 39.73
CA THR A 60 6.82 32.03 38.67
C THR A 60 6.75 30.52 38.84
N GLN A 61 7.45 29.94 39.83
CA GLN A 61 7.53 28.48 39.98
C GLN A 61 6.19 27.79 40.21
N LEU A 62 5.20 28.44 40.83
CA LEU A 62 3.85 27.86 40.94
C LEU A 62 3.19 27.75 39.57
N LEU A 63 3.30 28.79 38.73
CA LEU A 63 2.78 28.78 37.36
C LEU A 63 3.52 27.73 36.51
N GLN A 64 4.85 27.69 36.59
CA GLN A 64 5.66 26.68 35.90
C GLN A 64 5.29 25.26 36.35
N ALA A 65 5.07 25.05 37.65
CA ALA A 65 4.63 23.76 38.19
C ALA A 65 3.25 23.37 37.68
N VAL A 66 2.27 24.29 37.67
CA VAL A 66 0.93 24.04 37.11
C VAL A 66 0.99 23.77 35.60
N GLN A 67 1.80 24.53 34.85
CA GLN A 67 2.01 24.31 33.42
C GLN A 67 2.69 22.96 33.16
N LYS A 68 3.72 22.62 33.92
CA LYS A 68 4.47 21.36 33.81
C LYS A 68 3.62 20.17 34.23
N LEU A 69 2.80 20.27 35.28
CA LEU A 69 1.86 19.22 35.69
C LEU A 69 0.70 19.07 34.70
N SER A 70 0.26 20.17 34.06
CA SER A 70 -0.75 20.16 33.00
C SER A 70 -0.20 19.56 31.69
N GLN A 71 1.05 19.88 31.32
CA GLN A 71 1.75 19.34 30.15
C GLN A 71 2.30 17.92 30.39
N ALA A 72 2.65 17.58 31.63
CA ALA A 72 2.92 16.22 32.12
C ALA A 72 1.62 15.46 32.46
N GLY A 73 0.47 15.95 31.99
CA GLY A 73 -0.53 15.06 31.41
C GLY A 73 0.10 14.34 30.21
N GLU A 74 1.10 13.49 30.50
CA GLU A 74 1.69 12.52 29.60
C GLU A 74 0.55 11.83 28.88
N ASP A 75 0.77 11.46 27.62
CA ASP A 75 -0.12 10.57 26.88
C ASP A 75 -0.51 9.40 27.80
N LYS A 76 -1.69 9.48 28.44
CA LYS A 76 -2.10 8.55 29.50
C LYS A 76 -2.10 7.19 28.85
N HIS A 77 -1.03 6.44 29.10
CA HIS A 77 -0.74 5.17 28.46
C HIS A 77 -0.74 4.10 29.53
N ALA A 78 -1.42 2.99 29.26
CA ALA A 78 -1.42 1.83 30.11
C ALA A 78 -1.55 0.57 29.26
N THR A 79 -1.05 -0.54 29.77
CA THR A 79 -1.23 -1.84 29.12
C THR A 79 -2.65 -2.34 29.36
N ASP A 80 -3.23 -2.96 28.34
CA ASP A 80 -4.49 -3.68 28.46
C ASP A 80 -4.36 -4.84 29.46
N ILE A 81 -5.28 -4.90 30.40
CA ILE A 81 -5.43 -5.96 31.42
C ILE A 81 -6.71 -6.77 31.20
N GLY A 82 -7.45 -6.48 30.13
CA GLY A 82 -8.70 -7.13 29.77
C GLY A 82 -8.52 -8.37 28.90
N ALA A 83 -9.52 -8.63 28.08
CA ALA A 83 -9.56 -9.76 27.14
C ALA A 83 -9.96 -9.29 25.74
N ALA A 84 -9.94 -10.19 24.75
CA ALA A 84 -10.39 -9.88 23.39
C ALA A 84 -11.80 -9.24 23.39
N ASN A 85 -11.92 -8.08 22.73
CA ASN A 85 -13.12 -7.24 22.68
C ASN A 85 -13.56 -6.59 24.01
N LEU A 86 -12.90 -6.87 25.14
CA LEU A 86 -13.16 -6.27 26.45
C LEU A 86 -11.86 -5.66 26.98
N TYR A 87 -11.51 -4.48 26.45
CA TYR A 87 -10.26 -3.80 26.77
C TYR A 87 -10.38 -3.04 28.10
N MET A 88 -9.36 -3.16 28.96
CA MET A 88 -9.34 -2.49 30.26
C MET A 88 -7.94 -1.97 30.55
N ALA A 89 -7.81 -0.79 31.15
CA ALA A 89 -6.49 -0.21 31.42
C ALA A 89 -6.48 0.61 32.72
N ASN A 90 -5.42 0.48 33.53
CA ASN A 90 -5.27 1.20 34.79
C ASN A 90 -4.31 2.38 34.63
N TYR A 91 -4.85 3.60 34.60
CA TYR A 91 -4.07 4.82 34.50
C TYR A 91 -3.67 5.37 35.86
N VAL A 92 -2.56 6.11 35.88
CA VAL A 92 -2.09 6.87 37.04
C VAL A 92 -1.89 8.33 36.60
N PRO A 93 -2.55 9.31 37.24
CA PRO A 93 -3.58 9.16 38.28
C PRO A 93 -4.87 8.49 37.74
N PRO A 94 -5.64 7.80 38.61
CA PRO A 94 -6.81 7.03 38.18
C PRO A 94 -7.90 7.92 37.58
N VAL A 95 -8.48 7.47 36.47
CA VAL A 95 -9.67 8.09 35.87
C VAL A 95 -10.89 7.70 36.70
N THR A 96 -11.47 8.66 37.42
CA THR A 96 -12.63 8.44 38.30
C THR A 96 -13.97 8.81 37.66
N ALA A 97 -13.96 9.55 36.55
CA ALA A 97 -15.15 9.91 35.78
C ALA A 97 -14.82 10.11 34.31
N LEU A 98 -15.76 9.75 33.43
CA LEU A 98 -15.66 10.00 31.99
C LEU A 98 -16.18 11.40 31.68
N LYS A 99 -15.36 12.20 31.00
CA LYS A 99 -15.71 13.54 30.52
C LYS A 99 -15.62 13.56 29.01
N ASP A 100 -16.49 14.33 28.36
CA ASP A 100 -16.45 14.49 26.91
C ASP A 100 -15.07 14.98 26.46
N GLY A 101 -14.54 14.38 25.38
CA GLY A 101 -13.21 14.67 24.86
C GLY A 101 -12.04 14.04 25.65
N LEU A 102 -12.30 13.23 26.67
CA LEU A 102 -11.23 12.51 27.39
C LEU A 102 -10.47 11.59 26.43
N ALA A 103 -9.21 11.93 26.16
CA ALA A 103 -8.31 11.13 25.33
C ALA A 103 -7.43 10.23 26.20
N LEU A 104 -7.33 8.95 25.84
CA LEU A 104 -6.49 7.95 26.50
C LEU A 104 -5.77 7.09 25.46
N ARG A 105 -4.64 6.51 25.83
CA ARG A 105 -3.93 5.51 25.02
C ARG A 105 -3.78 4.21 25.79
N PHE A 106 -3.79 3.08 25.08
CA PHE A 106 -3.48 1.79 25.69
C PHE A 106 -2.76 0.88 24.70
N THR A 107 -1.95 -0.06 25.19
CA THR A 107 -1.42 -1.15 24.36
C THR A 107 -2.37 -2.33 24.44
N ALA A 108 -3.03 -2.69 23.34
CA ALA A 108 -4.00 -3.79 23.29
C ALA A 108 -3.31 -5.15 23.51
N GLY A 109 -3.84 -5.99 24.40
CA GLY A 109 -3.30 -7.34 24.63
C GLY A 109 -3.74 -8.33 23.54
N ASN A 110 -4.95 -8.15 23.02
CA ASN A 110 -5.56 -9.03 22.03
C ASN A 110 -6.09 -8.27 20.81
N ALA A 111 -6.09 -8.93 19.65
CA ALA A 111 -6.79 -8.45 18.48
C ALA A 111 -8.32 -8.51 18.70
N ASN A 112 -9.06 -7.58 18.13
CA ASN A 112 -10.52 -7.61 18.21
C ASN A 112 -11.10 -8.56 17.14
N THR A 113 -12.16 -9.26 17.49
CA THR A 113 -12.90 -10.16 16.58
C THR A 113 -14.31 -9.66 16.29
N GLY A 114 -14.67 -8.48 16.80
CA GLY A 114 -15.96 -7.84 16.57
C GLY A 114 -16.16 -6.60 17.44
N ALA A 115 -17.43 -6.32 17.78
CA ALA A 115 -17.80 -5.21 18.64
C ALA A 115 -17.03 -5.28 19.96
N SER A 116 -16.43 -4.17 20.36
CA SER A 116 -15.51 -4.11 21.50
C SER A 116 -15.96 -3.05 22.50
N THR A 117 -15.44 -3.11 23.71
CA THR A 117 -15.63 -2.12 24.77
C THR A 117 -14.30 -1.71 25.38
N PHE A 118 -14.24 -0.52 25.99
CA PHE A 118 -13.08 -0.05 26.72
C PHE A 118 -13.48 0.54 28.09
N ALA A 119 -12.68 0.24 29.12
CA ALA A 119 -12.90 0.71 30.49
C ALA A 119 -11.58 1.15 31.18
N PRO A 120 -11.42 2.44 31.50
CA PRO A 120 -10.30 2.89 32.33
C PRO A 120 -10.57 2.67 33.82
N ASN A 121 -9.55 2.25 34.57
CA ASN A 121 -9.52 2.18 36.04
C ASN A 121 -10.73 1.48 36.69
N GLY A 122 -11.29 0.45 36.04
CA GLY A 122 -12.42 -0.32 36.58
C GLY A 122 -13.79 0.35 36.51
N LEU A 123 -13.93 1.45 35.77
CA LEU A 123 -15.24 2.04 35.45
C LEU A 123 -16.10 1.06 34.61
N MET A 124 -17.41 1.32 34.51
CA MET A 124 -18.29 0.53 33.66
C MET A 124 -17.81 0.56 32.19
N PRO A 125 -17.61 -0.60 31.55
CA PRO A 125 -17.20 -0.65 30.15
C PRO A 125 -18.20 0.05 29.23
N LYS A 126 -17.69 0.90 28.35
CA LYS A 126 -18.48 1.57 27.31
C LYS A 126 -18.11 1.04 25.93
N PRO A 127 -19.05 1.05 24.96
CA PRO A 127 -18.76 0.62 23.60
C PRO A 127 -17.55 1.36 23.02
N LEU A 128 -16.72 0.62 22.29
CA LEU A 128 -15.63 1.16 21.50
C LEU A 128 -16.05 1.10 20.02
N VAL A 129 -16.12 2.26 19.39
CA VAL A 129 -16.59 2.45 18.01
C VAL A 129 -15.47 2.99 17.13
N ASN A 130 -15.58 2.79 15.82
CA ASN A 130 -14.65 3.35 14.84
C ASN A 130 -14.97 4.82 14.54
N LEU A 131 -14.16 5.45 13.68
CA LEU A 131 -14.34 6.86 13.27
C LEU A 131 -15.67 7.15 12.56
N ALA A 132 -16.38 6.14 12.08
CA ALA A 132 -17.71 6.26 11.50
C ALA A 132 -18.84 6.05 12.55
N SER A 133 -18.51 6.10 13.84
CA SER A 133 -19.43 5.89 14.96
C SER A 133 -20.15 4.53 14.94
N SER A 134 -19.55 3.52 14.30
CA SER A 134 -20.07 2.16 14.22
C SER A 134 -19.25 1.21 15.09
N ALA A 135 -19.86 0.11 15.56
CA ALA A 135 -19.15 -0.91 16.32
C ALA A 135 -17.90 -1.41 15.57
N LEU A 136 -16.81 -1.68 16.30
CA LEU A 136 -15.58 -2.18 15.67
C LEU A 136 -15.82 -3.48 14.91
N ARG A 137 -15.17 -3.61 13.76
CA ARG A 137 -15.16 -4.82 12.93
C ARG A 137 -13.96 -5.70 13.28
N PRO A 138 -13.99 -7.01 13.01
CA PRO A 138 -12.84 -7.88 13.26
C PRO A 138 -11.55 -7.30 12.63
N ALA A 139 -10.44 -7.36 13.39
CA ALA A 139 -9.10 -6.91 13.02
C ALA A 139 -8.89 -5.38 12.85
N GLU A 140 -9.78 -4.54 13.38
CA GLU A 140 -9.53 -3.09 13.51
C GLU A 140 -8.51 -2.75 14.62
N ILE A 141 -8.39 -3.60 15.65
CA ILE A 141 -7.34 -3.61 16.67
C ILE A 141 -6.55 -4.91 16.53
N VAL A 142 -5.23 -4.81 16.56
CA VAL A 142 -4.31 -5.96 16.53
C VAL A 142 -3.66 -6.11 17.91
N GLY A 143 -3.40 -7.35 18.35
CA GLY A 143 -2.70 -7.59 19.60
C GLY A 143 -1.30 -6.95 19.58
N GLY A 144 -0.92 -6.28 20.65
CA GLY A 144 0.29 -5.48 20.78
C GLY A 144 0.20 -4.07 20.18
N SER A 145 -0.92 -3.68 19.57
CA SER A 145 -1.05 -2.34 18.96
C SER A 145 -1.27 -1.25 20.00
N VAL A 146 -0.71 -0.06 19.75
CA VAL A 146 -0.97 1.13 20.56
C VAL A 146 -2.24 1.81 20.06
N CYS A 147 -3.30 1.75 20.86
CA CYS A 147 -4.58 2.37 20.58
C CYS A 147 -4.67 3.77 21.22
N SER A 148 -5.27 4.71 20.51
CA SER A 148 -5.69 6.02 21.04
C SER A 148 -7.21 6.11 20.93
N VAL A 149 -7.86 6.43 22.04
CA VAL A 149 -9.31 6.51 22.15
C VAL A 149 -9.73 7.85 22.74
N VAL A 150 -10.90 8.35 22.32
CA VAL A 150 -11.50 9.57 22.86
C VAL A 150 -12.93 9.26 23.29
N TYR A 151 -13.30 9.64 24.52
CA TYR A 151 -14.67 9.49 25.00
C TYR A 151 -15.58 10.55 24.41
N SER A 152 -16.72 10.14 23.85
CA SER A 152 -17.79 11.02 23.40
C SER A 152 -19.01 10.87 24.29
N ALA A 153 -19.38 11.94 25.00
CA ALA A 153 -20.56 11.95 25.85
C ALA A 153 -21.86 11.88 25.01
N ALA A 154 -21.86 12.41 23.79
CA ALA A 154 -23.01 12.36 22.89
C ALA A 154 -23.34 10.93 22.41
N LEU A 155 -22.31 10.08 22.25
CA LEU A 155 -22.46 8.68 21.84
C LEU A 155 -22.48 7.71 23.02
N ASP A 156 -22.20 8.19 24.24
CA ASP A 156 -21.94 7.37 25.43
C ASP A 156 -20.93 6.24 25.13
N SER A 157 -19.92 6.53 24.31
CA SER A 157 -19.00 5.56 23.71
C SER A 157 -17.59 6.11 23.56
N TRP A 158 -16.60 5.22 23.52
CA TRP A 158 -15.23 5.52 23.12
C TRP A 158 -15.10 5.46 21.60
N VAL A 159 -14.45 6.46 21.00
CA VAL A 159 -14.09 6.47 19.59
C VAL A 159 -12.63 6.07 19.45
N LEU A 160 -12.34 5.03 18.68
CA LEU A 160 -10.99 4.63 18.30
C LEU A 160 -10.45 5.60 17.25
N VAL A 161 -9.52 6.47 17.67
CA VAL A 161 -8.90 7.49 16.81
C VAL A 161 -7.68 6.92 16.08
N TYR A 162 -6.95 6.02 16.73
CA TYR A 162 -5.75 5.38 16.18
C TYR A 162 -5.54 4.00 16.78
N ALA A 163 -5.06 3.04 15.99
CA ALA A 163 -4.56 1.74 16.46
C ALA A 163 -3.27 1.40 15.70
N GLY A 164 -2.13 1.75 16.29
CA GLY A 164 -0.80 1.57 15.72
C GLY A 164 -0.35 0.13 15.81
N GLY A 165 -0.36 -0.59 14.68
CA GLY A 165 0.06 -1.98 14.59
C GLY A 165 -0.91 -2.91 13.86
N GLY A 166 -2.09 -2.41 13.46
CA GLY A 166 -3.10 -3.18 12.73
C GLY A 166 -3.54 -2.54 11.42
N SER A 167 -4.28 -3.30 10.64
CA SER A 167 -4.86 -2.96 9.33
C SER A 167 -5.88 -1.81 9.33
N GLY A 168 -5.88 -0.94 10.34
CA GLY A 168 -6.88 0.10 10.60
C GLY A 168 -6.83 1.33 9.67
N ALA A 169 -6.02 1.33 8.62
CA ALA A 169 -6.11 2.34 7.56
C ALA A 169 -6.83 1.72 6.35
N SER A 170 -8.16 1.89 6.31
CA SER A 170 -8.97 1.53 5.13
C SER A 170 -8.35 2.15 3.87
N GLY A 171 -8.23 1.37 2.79
CA GLY A 171 -7.65 1.82 1.52
C GLY A 171 -6.13 1.78 1.42
N ARG A 172 -5.40 1.32 2.45
CA ARG A 172 -3.94 1.12 2.36
C ARG A 172 -3.60 -0.07 1.45
N LEU A 173 -2.56 0.07 0.63
CA LEU A 173 -1.96 -1.04 -0.10
C LEU A 173 -1.34 -2.05 0.87
N LEU A 174 -1.83 -3.28 0.86
CA LEU A 174 -1.37 -4.40 1.68
C LEU A 174 -0.23 -5.18 1.01
N SER A 175 -0.38 -5.45 -0.29
CA SER A 175 0.55 -6.30 -1.03
C SER A 175 0.44 -6.05 -2.54
N VAL A 176 1.52 -6.37 -3.26
CA VAL A 176 1.52 -6.47 -4.72
C VAL A 176 2.04 -7.85 -5.10
N ARG A 177 1.24 -8.61 -5.86
CA ARG A 177 1.61 -9.94 -6.34
C ARG A 177 1.60 -9.96 -7.86
N THR A 178 2.75 -10.31 -8.44
CA THR A 178 2.92 -10.42 -9.89
C THR A 178 3.12 -11.89 -10.26
N PHE A 179 2.27 -12.39 -11.14
CA PHE A 179 2.36 -13.72 -11.72
C PHE A 179 2.90 -13.61 -13.14
N THR A 180 4.12 -14.14 -13.34
CA THR A 180 4.76 -14.37 -14.65
C THR A 180 4.72 -15.85 -15.05
N SER A 181 4.12 -16.69 -14.20
CA SER A 181 3.81 -18.09 -14.45
C SER A 181 2.48 -18.41 -13.78
N SER A 182 1.72 -19.35 -14.36
CA SER A 182 0.43 -19.78 -13.82
C SER A 182 0.58 -20.33 -12.40
N GLY A 183 -0.43 -20.12 -11.57
CA GLY A 183 -0.41 -20.54 -10.18
C GLY A 183 -1.73 -20.29 -9.48
N THR A 184 -1.69 -20.25 -8.15
CA THR A 184 -2.88 -19.96 -7.33
C THR A 184 -2.67 -18.66 -6.58
N TYR A 185 -3.67 -17.80 -6.63
CA TYR A 185 -3.75 -16.59 -5.83
C TYR A 185 -4.63 -16.84 -4.61
N VAL A 186 -4.06 -16.64 -3.42
CA VAL A 186 -4.76 -16.68 -2.13
C VAL A 186 -4.66 -15.29 -1.49
N PRO A 187 -5.78 -14.58 -1.27
CA PRO A 187 -5.75 -13.23 -0.72
C PRO A 187 -5.06 -13.12 0.63
N THR A 188 -4.34 -12.02 0.86
CA THR A 188 -3.81 -11.73 2.20
C THR A 188 -4.95 -11.50 3.19
N VAL A 189 -4.79 -12.01 4.42
CA VAL A 189 -5.74 -11.76 5.51
C VAL A 189 -5.94 -10.26 5.69
N GLY A 190 -7.20 -9.82 5.70
CA GLY A 190 -7.56 -8.40 5.81
C GLY A 190 -7.75 -7.67 4.49
N MET A 191 -7.49 -8.31 3.33
CA MET A 191 -7.83 -7.73 2.02
C MET A 191 -9.33 -7.47 1.90
N LYS A 192 -9.70 -6.27 1.44
CA LYS A 192 -11.08 -5.84 1.13
C LYS A 192 -11.32 -5.63 -0.34
N ASN A 193 -10.32 -5.12 -1.05
CA ASN A 193 -10.39 -4.89 -2.49
C ASN A 193 -9.08 -5.26 -3.17
N VAL A 194 -9.16 -5.56 -4.45
CA VAL A 194 -8.00 -5.72 -5.32
C VAL A 194 -8.14 -4.88 -6.58
N LEU A 195 -7.02 -4.29 -7.01
CA LEU A 195 -6.84 -3.84 -8.39
C LEU A 195 -6.08 -4.95 -9.13
N VAL A 196 -6.71 -5.53 -10.13
CA VAL A 196 -6.14 -6.60 -10.96
C VAL A 196 -5.82 -6.03 -12.33
N LYS A 197 -4.59 -6.24 -12.80
CA LYS A 197 -4.15 -5.95 -14.17
C LYS A 197 -3.80 -7.25 -14.87
N VAL A 198 -4.38 -7.49 -16.04
CA VAL A 198 -4.21 -8.73 -16.81
C VAL A 198 -3.83 -8.38 -18.24
N VAL A 199 -2.75 -8.98 -18.73
CA VAL A 199 -2.34 -8.88 -20.13
C VAL A 199 -2.13 -10.28 -20.73
N GLY A 200 -2.74 -10.55 -21.89
CA GLY A 200 -2.53 -11.80 -22.64
C GLY A 200 -1.14 -11.87 -23.24
N GLY A 201 -0.69 -13.07 -23.64
CA GLY A 201 0.57 -13.23 -24.36
C GLY A 201 0.52 -12.57 -25.75
N GLY A 202 1.65 -12.03 -26.21
CA GLY A 202 1.76 -11.51 -27.57
C GLY A 202 1.99 -12.62 -28.58
N GLY A 203 1.63 -12.39 -29.84
CA GLY A 203 1.85 -13.33 -30.95
C GLY A 203 3.30 -13.35 -31.44
N GLY A 204 3.71 -14.49 -32.00
CA GLY A 204 5.01 -14.63 -32.66
C GLY A 204 5.03 -13.96 -34.05
N SER A 205 6.23 -13.84 -34.63
CA SER A 205 6.39 -13.49 -36.05
C SER A 205 6.69 -14.72 -36.90
N ALA A 206 6.16 -14.74 -38.12
CA ALA A 206 6.30 -15.86 -39.06
C ALA A 206 7.76 -16.03 -39.51
N GLY A 207 8.12 -17.26 -39.85
CA GLY A 207 9.38 -17.53 -40.52
C GLY A 207 9.28 -17.27 -42.03
N ILE A 208 10.39 -16.87 -42.62
CA ILE A 208 10.49 -16.49 -44.03
C ILE A 208 11.22 -17.57 -44.83
N VAL A 209 10.82 -17.74 -46.09
CA VAL A 209 11.42 -18.69 -47.03
C VAL A 209 12.79 -18.20 -47.52
N GLY A 210 13.62 -19.10 -48.06
CA GLY A 210 14.83 -18.72 -48.76
C GLY A 210 14.52 -18.03 -50.10
N THR A 211 15.44 -17.18 -50.55
CA THR A 211 15.29 -16.38 -51.77
C THR A 211 16.36 -16.75 -52.80
N THR A 212 15.98 -16.72 -54.08
CA THR A 212 16.91 -16.76 -55.22
C THR A 212 17.33 -15.35 -55.65
N ALA A 213 18.08 -15.23 -56.76
CA ALA A 213 18.66 -13.97 -57.25
C ALA A 213 17.65 -12.86 -57.58
N SER A 214 16.36 -13.19 -57.73
CA SER A 214 15.30 -12.21 -58.06
C SER A 214 14.13 -12.25 -57.08
N GLN A 215 14.34 -12.82 -55.89
CA GLN A 215 13.27 -13.00 -54.90
C GLN A 215 13.56 -12.28 -53.59
N TYR A 216 12.47 -11.91 -52.93
CA TYR A 216 12.45 -11.25 -51.63
C TYR A 216 11.39 -11.96 -50.79
N SER A 217 11.63 -12.12 -49.49
CA SER A 217 10.64 -12.67 -48.58
C SER A 217 10.71 -11.94 -47.27
N LEU A 218 9.58 -11.66 -46.64
CA LEU A 218 9.54 -10.97 -45.37
C LEU A 218 8.35 -11.45 -44.54
N ALA A 219 8.25 -10.94 -43.31
CA ALA A 219 7.12 -11.22 -42.43
C ALA A 219 6.58 -9.94 -41.81
N GLY A 220 5.28 -9.94 -41.53
CA GLY A 220 4.68 -9.00 -40.59
C GLY A 220 5.08 -9.31 -39.14
N GLY A 221 4.88 -8.36 -38.24
CA GLY A 221 5.08 -8.58 -36.81
C GLY A 221 3.89 -9.31 -36.16
N GLY A 222 4.09 -9.89 -34.98
CA GLY A 222 3.01 -10.46 -34.17
C GLY A 222 2.15 -9.39 -33.51
N ALA A 223 0.89 -9.71 -33.21
CA ALA A 223 -0.01 -8.85 -32.45
C ALA A 223 0.30 -8.86 -30.94
N SER A 224 -0.19 -7.87 -30.22
CA SER A 224 -0.12 -7.86 -28.75
C SER A 224 -1.34 -8.55 -28.14
N GLY A 225 -1.17 -9.04 -26.93
CA GLY A 225 -2.26 -9.54 -26.11
C GLY A 225 -3.20 -8.42 -25.67
N SER A 226 -4.44 -8.79 -25.42
CA SER A 226 -5.45 -7.90 -24.86
C SER A 226 -5.12 -7.49 -23.43
N TYR A 227 -5.79 -6.46 -22.92
CA TYR A 227 -5.51 -5.89 -21.60
C TYR A 227 -6.80 -5.57 -20.84
N ALA A 228 -6.81 -5.88 -19.54
CA ALA A 228 -7.89 -5.47 -18.64
C ALA A 228 -7.36 -5.01 -17.28
N GLU A 229 -8.05 -4.02 -16.71
CA GLU A 229 -7.95 -3.64 -15.32
C GLU A 229 -9.31 -3.77 -14.63
N ALA A 230 -9.33 -4.37 -13.44
CA ALA A 230 -10.54 -4.53 -12.66
C ALA A 230 -10.32 -4.19 -11.18
N TRP A 231 -11.28 -3.47 -10.59
CA TRP A 231 -11.42 -3.31 -9.14
C TRP A 231 -12.46 -4.30 -8.62
N LEU A 232 -12.02 -5.25 -7.79
CA LEU A 232 -12.86 -6.35 -7.30
C LEU A 232 -12.88 -6.37 -5.77
N SER A 233 -14.03 -6.67 -5.19
CA SER A 233 -14.18 -6.82 -3.74
C SER A 233 -13.69 -8.20 -3.27
N ALA A 234 -13.35 -8.31 -1.98
CA ALA A 234 -13.02 -9.59 -1.35
C ALA A 234 -14.13 -10.64 -1.50
N ALA A 235 -15.40 -10.21 -1.49
CA ALA A 235 -16.54 -11.11 -1.72
C ALA A 235 -16.55 -11.68 -3.15
N THR A 236 -16.18 -10.88 -4.14
CA THR A 236 -16.08 -11.30 -5.55
C THR A 236 -14.89 -12.22 -5.78
N VAL A 237 -13.74 -11.94 -5.13
CA VAL A 237 -12.51 -12.73 -5.26
C VAL A 237 -12.64 -14.07 -4.55
N GLY A 238 -13.36 -14.14 -3.43
CA GLY A 238 -13.49 -15.37 -2.64
C GLY A 238 -12.16 -15.80 -1.99
N ALA A 239 -12.10 -17.07 -1.58
CA ALA A 239 -10.97 -17.59 -0.80
C ALA A 239 -9.69 -17.82 -1.62
N SER A 240 -9.83 -18.11 -2.91
CA SER A 240 -8.69 -18.32 -3.82
C SER A 240 -9.13 -18.23 -5.27
N GLN A 241 -8.21 -17.85 -6.15
CA GLN A 241 -8.41 -17.85 -7.60
C GLN A 241 -7.25 -18.56 -8.31
N ILE A 242 -7.56 -19.27 -9.39
CA ILE A 242 -6.52 -19.79 -10.29
C ILE A 242 -6.03 -18.63 -11.14
N VAL A 243 -4.72 -18.42 -11.18
CA VAL A 243 -4.08 -17.46 -12.08
C VAL A 243 -3.53 -18.22 -13.27
N THR A 244 -4.00 -17.87 -14.47
CA THR A 244 -3.42 -18.36 -15.71
C THR A 244 -2.55 -17.25 -16.30
N VAL A 245 -1.31 -17.56 -16.64
CA VAL A 245 -0.43 -16.66 -17.39
C VAL A 245 -0.28 -17.22 -18.80
N GLY A 246 -0.75 -16.45 -19.78
CA GLY A 246 -0.64 -16.82 -21.18
C GLY A 246 0.81 -16.83 -21.63
N VAL A 247 1.24 -17.92 -22.26
CA VAL A 247 2.57 -17.99 -22.87
C VAL A 247 2.66 -17.04 -24.07
N GLY A 248 3.87 -16.60 -24.41
CA GLY A 248 4.10 -15.90 -25.67
C GLY A 248 3.87 -16.83 -26.86
N GLY A 249 3.38 -16.28 -27.97
CA GLY A 249 3.22 -17.01 -29.22
C GLY A 249 4.57 -17.50 -29.73
N ALA A 250 4.63 -18.77 -30.14
CA ALA A 250 5.85 -19.39 -30.63
C ALA A 250 6.34 -18.70 -31.92
N ALA A 251 7.66 -18.66 -32.11
CA ALA A 251 8.26 -18.22 -33.36
C ALA A 251 7.83 -19.14 -34.52
N GLY A 252 7.53 -18.56 -35.69
CA GLY A 252 7.39 -19.35 -36.89
C GLY A 252 8.72 -20.01 -37.26
N LEU A 253 8.71 -21.32 -37.50
CA LEU A 253 9.82 -22.01 -38.17
C LEU A 253 9.96 -21.47 -39.61
N ILE A 254 11.05 -21.83 -40.29
CA ILE A 254 11.29 -21.41 -41.68
C ILE A 254 10.07 -21.75 -42.55
N ALA A 255 9.57 -20.75 -43.28
CA ALA A 255 8.39 -20.84 -44.14
C ALA A 255 7.11 -21.36 -43.43
N SER A 256 6.90 -20.97 -42.17
CA SER A 256 5.70 -21.34 -41.41
C SER A 256 5.14 -20.17 -40.60
N ASP A 257 3.83 -20.26 -40.34
CA ASP A 257 3.10 -19.31 -39.51
C ASP A 257 3.61 -19.30 -38.08
N ALA A 258 3.40 -18.18 -37.39
CA ALA A 258 3.71 -18.05 -35.99
C ALA A 258 2.57 -18.46 -35.06
N GLY A 259 2.93 -18.81 -33.83
CA GLY A 259 1.97 -19.14 -32.78
C GLY A 259 1.22 -17.91 -32.27
N THR A 260 -0.04 -18.14 -31.90
CA THR A 260 -0.86 -17.18 -31.14
C THR A 260 -0.43 -17.17 -29.67
N GLY A 261 -0.44 -16.00 -29.03
CA GLY A 261 -0.20 -15.87 -27.60
C GLY A 261 -1.32 -16.46 -26.75
N GLY A 262 -0.98 -16.96 -25.57
CA GLY A 262 -1.94 -17.53 -24.63
C GLY A 262 -2.79 -16.48 -23.92
N THR A 263 -3.96 -16.89 -23.43
CA THR A 263 -4.80 -16.07 -22.56
C THR A 263 -4.23 -16.00 -21.14
N SER A 264 -4.21 -14.81 -20.55
CA SER A 264 -3.97 -14.63 -19.10
C SER A 264 -5.28 -14.35 -18.37
N SER A 265 -5.43 -14.82 -17.13
CA SER A 265 -6.65 -14.61 -16.35
C SER A 265 -6.46 -14.72 -14.84
N LEU A 266 -7.38 -14.08 -14.10
CA LEU A 266 -7.66 -14.36 -12.71
C LEU A 266 -8.99 -15.12 -12.65
N GLY A 267 -8.92 -16.44 -12.66
CA GLY A 267 -10.08 -17.34 -12.73
C GLY A 267 -10.98 -16.97 -13.91
N SER A 268 -12.28 -16.90 -13.64
CA SER A 268 -13.29 -16.37 -14.56
C SER A 268 -13.59 -14.87 -14.34
N LEU A 269 -12.91 -14.22 -13.38
CA LEU A 269 -13.22 -12.85 -12.96
C LEU A 269 -12.72 -11.83 -13.98
N VAL A 270 -11.47 -12.00 -14.46
CA VAL A 270 -10.84 -11.14 -15.45
C VAL A 270 -10.03 -11.99 -16.40
N SER A 271 -10.18 -11.80 -17.70
CA SER A 271 -9.50 -12.58 -18.74
C SER A 271 -9.06 -11.70 -19.90
N ALA A 272 -7.80 -11.83 -20.30
CA ALA A 272 -7.21 -11.12 -21.43
C ALA A 272 -6.66 -12.12 -22.47
N PRO A 273 -7.34 -12.28 -23.62
CA PRO A 273 -6.88 -13.13 -24.71
C PRO A 273 -5.50 -12.70 -25.25
N GLY A 274 -4.72 -13.66 -25.77
CA GLY A 274 -3.46 -13.35 -26.44
C GLY A 274 -3.63 -12.85 -27.88
N GLY A 275 -2.57 -12.24 -28.41
CA GLY A 275 -2.51 -11.73 -29.79
C GLY A 275 -2.16 -12.83 -30.79
N ALA A 276 -2.68 -12.75 -32.03
CA ALA A 276 -2.34 -13.71 -33.07
C ALA A 276 -0.90 -13.55 -33.56
N GLY A 277 -0.30 -14.66 -33.99
CA GLY A 277 0.97 -14.65 -34.74
C GLY A 277 0.77 -14.12 -36.16
N SER A 278 1.83 -13.63 -36.79
CA SER A 278 1.78 -13.31 -38.23
C SER A 278 1.82 -14.56 -39.11
N THR A 279 1.37 -14.41 -40.35
CA THR A 279 1.32 -15.51 -41.34
C THR A 279 2.53 -15.48 -42.27
N SER A 280 2.95 -16.66 -42.74
CA SER A 280 4.01 -16.80 -43.73
C SER A 280 3.44 -16.68 -45.14
N LEU A 281 3.94 -15.72 -45.91
CA LEU A 281 3.49 -15.45 -47.28
C LEU A 281 4.65 -15.56 -48.28
N GLY A 282 5.25 -16.75 -48.39
CA GLY A 282 6.18 -17.10 -49.47
C GLY A 282 7.21 -16.03 -49.84
N TYR A 283 7.41 -15.81 -51.15
CA TYR A 283 8.30 -14.79 -51.69
C TYR A 283 7.60 -13.92 -52.73
N THR A 284 8.16 -12.74 -52.97
CA THR A 284 7.83 -11.82 -54.08
C THR A 284 9.00 -11.80 -55.05
N SER A 285 8.72 -11.86 -56.36
CA SER A 285 9.76 -11.78 -57.41
C SER A 285 9.90 -10.36 -57.95
N PHE A 286 11.12 -9.95 -58.33
CA PHE A 286 11.35 -8.66 -58.98
C PHE A 286 11.05 -8.71 -60.49
N PRO A 287 10.40 -7.67 -61.06
CA PRO A 287 9.75 -6.56 -60.38
C PRO A 287 8.37 -6.97 -59.80
N GLY A 288 8.08 -6.58 -58.57
CA GLY A 288 6.86 -6.99 -57.89
C GLY A 288 6.65 -6.30 -56.55
N THR A 289 5.43 -6.41 -56.03
CA THR A 289 5.00 -5.84 -54.76
C THR A 289 4.33 -6.91 -53.92
N GLY A 290 4.58 -6.91 -52.61
CA GLY A 290 3.98 -7.85 -51.67
C GLY A 290 3.64 -7.19 -50.34
N LEU A 291 2.48 -7.53 -49.78
CA LEU A 291 2.04 -7.15 -48.45
C LEU A 291 2.00 -8.37 -47.54
N TYR A 292 2.68 -8.29 -46.41
CA TYR A 292 2.91 -9.38 -45.49
C TYR A 292 2.19 -9.09 -44.18
N VAL A 293 1.01 -9.68 -44.03
CA VAL A 293 0.05 -9.34 -42.98
C VAL A 293 0.65 -9.61 -41.60
N GLY A 294 0.54 -8.64 -40.70
CA GLY A 294 0.89 -8.82 -39.30
C GLY A 294 -0.13 -9.67 -38.55
N GLY A 295 0.18 -10.05 -37.32
CA GLY A 295 -0.78 -10.72 -36.46
C GLY A 295 -2.02 -9.85 -36.24
N TYR A 296 -3.19 -10.48 -36.23
CA TYR A 296 -4.44 -9.83 -35.86
C TYR A 296 -4.54 -9.61 -34.33
N PRO A 297 -5.16 -8.51 -33.87
CA PRO A 297 -5.46 -8.30 -32.46
C PRO A 297 -6.17 -9.50 -31.82
N GLY A 298 -5.86 -9.76 -30.55
CA GLY A 298 -6.66 -10.66 -29.73
C GLY A 298 -8.10 -10.15 -29.55
N GLN A 299 -9.02 -11.04 -29.16
CA GLN A 299 -10.38 -10.64 -28.79
C GLN A 299 -10.36 -9.69 -27.59
N ALA A 300 -11.37 -8.83 -27.47
CA ALA A 300 -11.49 -7.91 -26.33
C ALA A 300 -11.45 -8.67 -25.00
N ALA A 301 -10.77 -8.08 -24.00
CA ALA A 301 -10.72 -8.64 -22.66
C ALA A 301 -12.12 -8.69 -22.01
N LYS A 302 -12.27 -9.52 -20.99
CA LYS A 302 -13.52 -9.71 -20.24
C LYS A 302 -13.28 -9.44 -18.76
N GLY A 303 -14.29 -8.90 -18.08
CA GLY A 303 -14.27 -8.69 -16.63
C GLY A 303 -13.51 -7.45 -16.13
N GLY A 304 -12.92 -6.67 -17.03
CA GLY A 304 -12.35 -5.36 -16.69
C GLY A 304 -13.46 -4.30 -16.50
N ASN A 305 -13.58 -3.74 -15.31
CA ASN A 305 -14.52 -2.64 -14.99
C ASN A 305 -13.85 -1.25 -14.95
N ILE A 306 -12.52 -1.18 -15.08
CA ILE A 306 -11.77 0.08 -15.23
C ILE A 306 -11.29 0.24 -16.67
N VAL A 307 -10.59 -0.77 -17.18
CA VAL A 307 -10.14 -0.85 -18.58
C VAL A 307 -10.47 -2.24 -19.10
N SER A 308 -10.96 -2.32 -20.34
CA SER A 308 -11.07 -3.57 -21.08
C SER A 308 -10.86 -3.29 -22.55
N MET A 309 -9.80 -3.84 -23.13
CA MET A 309 -9.46 -3.60 -24.54
C MET A 309 -8.82 -4.81 -25.21
N ALA A 310 -9.06 -4.89 -26.52
CA ALA A 310 -8.31 -5.78 -27.40
C ALA A 310 -6.84 -5.34 -27.49
N GLY A 311 -5.96 -6.26 -27.87
CA GLY A 311 -4.58 -5.93 -28.22
C GLY A 311 -4.48 -5.10 -29.50
N SER A 312 -3.26 -4.81 -29.92
CA SER A 312 -2.96 -4.11 -31.16
C SER A 312 -2.47 -5.09 -32.23
N ALA A 313 -2.75 -4.78 -33.49
CA ALA A 313 -2.29 -5.58 -34.61
C ALA A 313 -0.76 -5.44 -34.78
N GLY A 314 -0.11 -6.52 -35.19
CA GLY A 314 1.26 -6.44 -35.66
C GLY A 314 1.33 -5.61 -36.95
N SER A 315 2.41 -4.87 -37.14
CA SER A 315 2.57 -4.09 -38.37
C SER A 315 2.77 -5.01 -39.57
N THR A 316 2.21 -4.61 -40.70
CA THR A 316 2.40 -5.26 -42.00
C THR A 316 3.83 -5.05 -42.49
N GLY A 317 4.42 -6.08 -43.07
CA GLY A 317 5.64 -5.96 -43.86
C GLY A 317 5.32 -5.61 -45.33
N ILE A 318 6.15 -4.80 -45.97
CA ILE A 318 5.95 -4.38 -47.36
C ILE A 318 7.20 -4.61 -48.21
N SER A 319 7.00 -5.12 -49.43
CA SER A 319 8.01 -5.11 -50.48
C SER A 319 7.49 -4.36 -51.70
N ILE A 320 8.27 -3.42 -52.23
CA ILE A 320 7.96 -2.71 -53.49
C ILE A 320 9.23 -2.70 -54.33
N ASN A 321 9.20 -3.38 -55.48
CA ASN A 321 10.29 -3.37 -56.46
C ASN A 321 11.68 -3.52 -55.83
N ALA A 322 11.90 -4.62 -55.09
CA ALA A 322 13.14 -4.93 -54.35
C ALA A 322 13.39 -4.20 -53.02
N SER A 323 12.62 -3.16 -52.68
CA SER A 323 12.74 -2.49 -51.37
C SER A 323 11.84 -3.17 -50.34
N THR A 324 12.41 -3.73 -49.27
CA THR A 324 11.66 -4.50 -48.26
C THR A 324 11.72 -3.85 -46.88
N LEU A 325 10.57 -3.69 -46.23
CA LEU A 325 10.43 -3.32 -44.83
C LEU A 325 9.67 -4.41 -44.09
N ALA A 326 10.31 -5.08 -43.13
CA ALA A 326 9.64 -6.03 -42.27
C ALA A 326 8.69 -5.34 -41.28
N GLY A 327 7.67 -6.06 -40.81
CA GLY A 327 6.66 -5.52 -39.89
C GLY A 327 7.11 -5.54 -38.42
N HIS A 328 6.91 -4.44 -37.70
CA HIS A 328 7.15 -4.37 -36.25
C HIS A 328 6.11 -5.18 -35.46
N GLY A 329 6.55 -5.78 -34.35
CA GLY A 329 5.64 -6.35 -33.36
C GLY A 329 4.80 -5.28 -32.70
N ALA A 330 3.59 -5.62 -32.29
CA ALA A 330 2.71 -4.67 -31.63
C ALA A 330 3.11 -4.43 -30.16
N ASN A 331 2.99 -3.19 -29.72
CA ASN A 331 3.13 -2.83 -28.30
C ASN A 331 1.90 -3.27 -27.51
N SER A 332 2.10 -3.56 -26.23
CA SER A 332 1.04 -3.70 -25.23
C SER A 332 1.19 -2.57 -24.19
N PRO A 333 0.22 -2.39 -23.28
CA PRO A 333 0.36 -1.44 -22.17
C PRO A 333 1.53 -1.72 -21.24
N LEU A 334 2.06 -2.94 -21.24
CA LEU A 334 3.12 -3.42 -20.33
C LEU A 334 4.35 -3.94 -21.08
N GLY A 335 4.47 -3.68 -22.38
CA GLY A 335 5.55 -4.25 -23.19
C GLY A 335 5.71 -3.58 -24.55
N ASN A 336 6.94 -3.55 -25.05
CA ASN A 336 7.26 -3.04 -26.37
C ASN A 336 7.43 -4.19 -27.36
N GLY A 337 6.81 -4.04 -28.53
CA GLY A 337 6.89 -5.01 -29.61
C GLY A 337 8.31 -5.14 -30.15
N GLY A 338 8.62 -6.32 -30.67
CA GLY A 338 9.90 -6.60 -31.29
C GLY A 338 10.16 -5.68 -32.48
N VAL A 339 11.36 -5.13 -32.55
CA VAL A 339 11.77 -4.26 -33.65
C VAL A 339 11.97 -5.10 -34.91
N ALA A 340 11.31 -4.72 -36.00
CA ALA A 340 11.49 -5.39 -37.28
C ALA A 340 12.87 -5.11 -37.86
N SER A 341 13.40 -6.04 -38.66
CA SER A 341 14.67 -5.81 -39.35
C SER A 341 14.67 -6.32 -40.78
N SER A 342 15.01 -5.44 -41.72
CA SER A 342 15.29 -5.79 -43.11
C SER A 342 16.79 -5.92 -43.41
N ALA A 343 17.63 -5.89 -42.37
CA ALA A 343 19.05 -6.09 -42.57
C ALA A 343 19.36 -7.56 -42.91
N GLN A 344 20.29 -7.75 -43.85
CA GLN A 344 20.77 -9.06 -44.24
C GLN A 344 21.32 -9.81 -43.02
N GLY A 345 20.81 -11.04 -42.79
CA GLY A 345 21.27 -11.89 -41.69
C GLY A 345 20.76 -11.49 -40.30
N ALA A 346 19.93 -10.45 -40.18
CA ALA A 346 19.34 -10.08 -38.90
C ALA A 346 18.49 -11.22 -38.28
N ILE A 347 18.53 -11.31 -36.95
CA ILE A 347 17.71 -12.22 -36.16
C ILE A 347 16.39 -11.51 -35.84
N ALA A 348 15.27 -12.22 -35.92
CA ALA A 348 13.97 -11.68 -35.55
C ALA A 348 13.95 -11.29 -34.07
N ALA A 349 13.45 -10.10 -33.76
CA ALA A 349 13.42 -9.60 -32.39
C ALA A 349 12.18 -10.12 -31.65
N PRO A 350 12.32 -10.75 -30.47
CA PRO A 350 11.18 -11.12 -29.64
C PRO A 350 10.47 -9.88 -29.10
N GLY A 351 9.23 -10.05 -28.65
CA GLY A 351 8.57 -9.03 -27.83
C GLY A 351 9.31 -8.82 -26.51
N SER A 352 9.23 -7.61 -25.95
CA SER A 352 9.81 -7.25 -24.65
C SER A 352 8.74 -6.81 -23.64
N GLY A 353 8.99 -6.98 -22.34
CA GLY A 353 7.99 -6.75 -21.31
C GLY A 353 6.93 -7.85 -21.31
N PHE A 354 5.65 -7.48 -21.20
CA PHE A 354 4.54 -8.45 -21.20
C PHE A 354 3.57 -8.24 -22.36
N GLY A 355 3.11 -9.33 -22.97
CA GLY A 355 2.04 -9.33 -23.95
C GLY A 355 2.33 -8.60 -25.27
N SER A 356 3.57 -8.21 -25.54
CA SER A 356 3.99 -7.57 -26.78
C SER A 356 4.27 -8.60 -27.88
N GLY A 357 3.99 -8.23 -29.13
CA GLY A 357 4.23 -9.09 -30.29
C GLY A 357 5.69 -9.11 -30.74
N ALA A 358 6.11 -10.16 -31.45
CA ALA A 358 7.45 -10.25 -32.04
C ALA A 358 7.61 -9.42 -33.33
N GLY A 359 8.83 -8.97 -33.63
CA GLY A 359 9.17 -8.29 -34.87
C GLY A 359 9.40 -9.26 -36.03
N GLY A 360 9.01 -8.86 -37.23
CA GLY A 360 9.28 -9.58 -38.47
C GLY A 360 10.71 -9.36 -38.99
N ILE A 361 11.10 -10.16 -39.98
CA ILE A 361 12.38 -10.06 -40.69
C ILE A 361 12.18 -10.08 -42.20
N ALA A 362 13.17 -9.61 -42.98
CA ALA A 362 13.15 -9.64 -44.44
C ALA A 362 14.47 -10.14 -45.05
N ASN A 363 14.37 -11.04 -46.03
CA ASN A 363 15.45 -11.51 -46.90
C ASN A 363 15.52 -10.66 -48.18
N ALA A 364 16.75 -10.22 -48.48
CA ALA A 364 17.19 -9.77 -49.80
C ALA A 364 17.40 -10.99 -50.75
N PRO A 365 17.86 -10.80 -52.00
CA PRO A 365 18.12 -11.90 -52.92
C PRO A 365 19.22 -12.84 -52.43
N SER A 366 19.13 -14.10 -52.85
CA SER A 366 20.14 -15.15 -52.60
C SER A 366 20.43 -15.37 -51.11
N GLN A 367 19.40 -15.42 -50.27
CA GLN A 367 19.52 -15.65 -48.82
C GLN A 367 18.81 -16.92 -48.37
N SER A 368 19.31 -17.54 -47.30
CA SER A 368 18.66 -18.70 -46.68
C SER A 368 17.37 -18.31 -45.96
N GLY A 369 16.45 -19.27 -45.84
CA GLY A 369 15.25 -19.10 -45.03
C GLY A 369 15.62 -18.90 -43.55
N ARG A 370 14.80 -18.13 -42.84
CA ARG A 370 15.07 -17.74 -41.43
C ARG A 370 13.81 -17.88 -40.59
N PRO A 371 13.94 -18.35 -39.33
CA PRO A 371 12.81 -18.39 -38.40
C PRO A 371 12.42 -16.98 -37.96
N GLY A 372 11.17 -16.83 -37.51
CA GLY A 372 10.72 -15.61 -36.84
C GLY A 372 11.12 -15.58 -35.36
N ALA A 373 10.39 -14.80 -34.57
CA ALA A 373 10.62 -14.65 -33.14
C ALA A 373 9.35 -14.88 -32.32
N SER A 374 9.53 -15.20 -31.04
CA SER A 374 8.43 -15.40 -30.10
C SER A 374 7.87 -14.07 -29.57
N GLY A 375 6.56 -14.01 -29.36
CA GLY A 375 5.94 -12.93 -28.60
C GLY A 375 6.32 -12.98 -27.12
N ALA A 376 6.11 -11.89 -26.40
CA ALA A 376 6.31 -11.84 -24.96
C ALA A 376 5.18 -12.57 -24.20
N PRO A 377 5.46 -13.23 -23.06
CA PRO A 377 4.44 -13.83 -22.24
C PRO A 377 3.50 -12.77 -21.64
N GLY A 378 2.30 -13.18 -21.26
CA GLY A 378 1.37 -12.35 -20.52
C GLY A 378 1.78 -12.18 -19.05
N ALA A 379 0.93 -11.49 -18.28
CA ALA A 379 1.11 -11.34 -16.84
C ALA A 379 -0.23 -11.06 -16.14
N VAL A 380 -0.27 -11.37 -14.85
CA VAL A 380 -1.35 -10.97 -13.93
C VAL A 380 -0.73 -10.26 -12.73
N ILE A 381 -1.12 -9.02 -12.47
CA ILE A 381 -0.60 -8.20 -11.37
C ILE A 381 -1.78 -7.84 -10.46
N ILE A 382 -1.67 -8.14 -9.18
CA ILE A 382 -2.73 -7.94 -8.19
C ILE A 382 -2.21 -7.03 -7.08
N TYR A 383 -2.84 -5.88 -6.93
CA TYR A 383 -2.63 -4.96 -5.82
C TYR A 383 -3.74 -5.17 -4.80
N GLU A 384 -3.40 -5.52 -3.58
CA GLU A 384 -4.36 -5.78 -2.51
C GLU A 384 -4.51 -4.57 -1.59
N TYR A 385 -5.73 -4.24 -1.20
CA TYR A 385 -6.04 -3.10 -0.34
C TYR A 385 -6.86 -3.52 0.88
N ALA A 386 -6.58 -2.87 2.01
CA ALA A 386 -7.30 -3.02 3.29
C ALA A 386 -8.65 -2.30 3.31
#